data_AF-A0A0M4LJT6-F1
#
_entry.id   AF-A0A0M4LJT6-F1
#
_cell.length_a   1.000
_cell.length_b   1.000
_cell.length_c   1.000
_cell.angle_alpha   90.00
_cell.angle_beta   90.00
_cell.angle_gamma   90.00
#
_symmetry.space_group_name_H-M   'P 1'
#
loop_
_entity.id
_entity.type
_entity.pdbx_description
1 polymer ?
#
loop_
_entity_poly.entity_id
_entity_poly.type
_entity_poly.pdbx_seq_one_letter_code
_entity_poly.pdbx_strand_id
1 'polypeptide(L)' 'MRLTEKVMLMYVLIFLNGCATNERAFCTGWLPIYLERYDLDMIGPNLARDLLKHNKQGEHMCDWQHGKKIK' A
#
# COMPACT_ATOMS: atom_id res chain seq x y z
N MET A 1 -0.39 17.00 35.94
CA MET A 1 0.59 16.14 35.26
C MET A 1 1.99 16.67 35.46
N ARG A 2 2.90 15.82 35.91
CA ARG A 2 4.33 16.13 36.02
C ARG A 2 4.95 16.24 34.62
N LEU A 3 6.06 16.98 34.49
CA LEU A 3 6.76 17.16 33.20
C LEU A 3 7.13 15.82 32.55
N THR A 4 7.55 14.85 33.37
CA THR A 4 7.90 13.48 32.96
C THR A 4 6.71 12.73 32.34
N GLU A 5 5.49 12.91 32.86
CA GLU A 5 4.29 12.29 32.30
C GLU A 5 3.95 12.85 30.92
N LYS A 6 4.13 14.16 30.72
CA LYS A 6 3.91 14.80 29.41
C LYS A 6 4.91 14.32 28.37
N VAL A 7 6.18 14.18 28.76
CA VAL A 7 7.25 13.69 27.87
C VAL A 7 6.99 12.24 27.47
N MET A 8 6.67 11.35 28.42
CA MET A 8 6.30 9.97 28.14
C MET A 8 5.12 9.88 27.16
N LEU A 9 4.08 10.69 27.38
CA LEU A 9 2.89 10.69 26.53
C LEU A 9 3.20 11.21 25.11
N MET A 10 4.07 12.22 24.98
CA MET A 10 4.56 12.69 23.69
C MET A 10 5.33 11.61 22.93
N TYR A 11 6.22 10.88 23.59
CA TYR A 11 6.96 9.78 22.97
C TYR A 11 6.01 8.68 22.47
N VAL A 12 5.06 8.24 23.30
CA VAL A 12 4.05 7.25 22.93
C VAL A 12 3.26 7.70 21.69
N LEU A 13 2.83 8.96 21.64
CA LEU A 13 2.12 9.51 20.49
C LEU A 13 2.99 9.53 19.21
N ILE A 14 4.27 9.86 19.30
CA ILE A 14 5.18 9.86 18.14
C ILE A 14 5.37 8.43 17.60
N PHE A 15 5.57 7.45 18.48
CA PHE A 15 5.70 6.04 18.08
C PHE A 15 4.43 5.51 17.39
N LEU A 16 3.25 5.83 17.93
CA LEU A 16 1.96 5.42 17.35
C LEU A 16 1.70 6.06 15.98
N ASN A 17 2.04 7.35 15.81
CA ASN A 17 1.91 8.03 14.53
C ASN A 17 2.84 7.44 13.46
N GLY A 18 4.06 7.03 13.84
CA GLY A 18 4.98 6.34 12.93
C GLY A 18 4.44 5.00 12.42
N CYS A 19 3.72 4.26 13.26
CA CYS A 19 3.14 2.96 12.91
C CYS A 19 1.98 3.11 11.91
N ALA A 20 1.03 4.02 12.19
CA ALA A 20 -0.13 4.23 11.32
C ALA A 20 0.23 4.86 9.95
N THR A 21 1.33 5.63 9.88
CA THR A 21 1.79 6.23 8.62
C THR A 21 2.49 5.21 7.73
N ASN A 22 3.13 4.19 8.31
CA ASN A 22 3.85 3.16 7.56
C ASN A 22 2.90 2.30 6.72
N GLU A 23 1.72 1.94 7.23
CA GLU A 23 0.73 1.18 6.45
C GLU A 23 0.32 1.90 5.16
N ARG A 24 0.07 3.22 5.23
CA ARG A 24 -0.27 4.02 4.04
C ARG A 24 0.92 4.22 3.10
N ALA A 25 2.10 4.47 3.66
CA ALA A 25 3.33 4.65 2.87
C ALA A 25 3.71 3.36 2.14
N PHE A 26 3.60 2.21 2.81
CA PHE A 26 3.88 0.89 2.25
C PHE A 26 2.97 0.60 1.05
N CYS A 27 1.66 0.85 1.20
CA CYS A 27 0.70 0.58 0.13
C CYS A 27 0.81 1.52 -1.07
N THR A 28 1.54 2.63 -0.96
CA THR A 28 1.80 3.50 -2.11
C THR A 28 2.68 2.79 -3.15
N GLY A 29 3.65 1.99 -2.70
CA GLY A 29 4.56 1.26 -3.60
C GLY A 29 3.93 0.05 -4.27
N TRP A 30 2.78 -0.41 -3.78
CA TRP A 30 2.13 -1.59 -4.31
C TRP A 30 1.05 -1.27 -5.35
N LEU A 31 0.66 0.00 -5.54
CA LEU A 31 -0.57 0.44 -6.25
C LEU A 31 -0.90 -0.39 -7.49
N PRO A 32 -2.19 -0.69 -7.76
CA PRO A 32 -2.54 -1.66 -8.78
C PRO A 32 -2.18 -1.13 -10.16
N ILE A 33 -1.42 -1.93 -10.92
CA ILE A 33 -0.98 -1.58 -12.27
C ILE A 33 -1.92 -2.24 -13.26
N TYR A 34 -2.68 -1.43 -14.01
CA TYR A 34 -3.54 -1.88 -15.09
C TYR A 34 -2.90 -1.55 -16.43
N LEU A 35 -2.92 -2.53 -17.32
CA LEU A 35 -2.40 -2.38 -18.68
C LEU A 35 -3.52 -1.92 -19.62
N GLU A 36 -3.18 -1.04 -20.55
CA GLU A 36 -4.05 -0.73 -21.67
C GLU A 36 -3.95 -1.82 -22.75
N ARG A 37 -4.90 -1.81 -23.71
CA ARG A 37 -4.93 -2.83 -24.77
C ARG A 37 -3.64 -2.87 -25.58
N TYR A 38 -3.03 -1.71 -25.83
CA TYR A 38 -1.77 -1.62 -26.57
C TYR A 38 -0.58 -2.23 -25.81
N ASP A 39 -0.58 -2.14 -24.47
CA ASP A 39 0.48 -2.71 -23.65
C ASP A 39 0.49 -4.25 -23.70
N LEU A 40 -0.67 -4.87 -23.93
CA LEU A 40 -0.80 -6.33 -24.04
C LEU A 40 -0.01 -6.89 -25.23
N ASP A 41 0.12 -6.11 -26.30
CA ASP A 41 0.87 -6.52 -27.50
C ASP A 41 2.38 -6.30 -27.34
N MET A 42 2.79 -5.43 -26.41
CA MET A 42 4.18 -5.10 -26.15
C MET A 42 4.80 -5.85 -24.97
N ILE A 43 3.97 -6.31 -24.03
CA ILE A 43 4.45 -6.90 -22.79
C ILE A 43 4.98 -8.31 -22.99
N GLY A 44 6.19 -8.56 -22.50
CA GLY A 44 6.76 -9.90 -22.45
C GLY A 44 6.08 -10.80 -21.39
N PRO A 45 6.08 -12.13 -21.57
CA PRO A 45 5.39 -13.05 -20.67
C PRO A 45 5.91 -13.04 -19.22
N ASN A 46 7.19 -12.72 -19.02
CA ASN A 46 7.77 -12.59 -17.69
C ASN A 46 7.27 -11.33 -16.97
N LEU A 47 7.25 -10.19 -17.66
CA LEU A 47 6.74 -8.94 -17.10
C LEU A 47 5.24 -9.05 -16.79
N ALA A 48 4.47 -9.70 -17.66
CA ALA A 48 3.06 -9.98 -17.39
C ALA A 48 2.88 -10.82 -16.11
N ARG A 49 3.69 -11.86 -15.92
CA ARG A 49 3.65 -12.68 -14.70
C ARG A 49 4.03 -11.89 -13.46
N ASP A 50 5.04 -11.03 -13.55
CA ASP A 50 5.51 -10.24 -12.42
C ASP A 50 4.50 -9.14 -12.03
N LEU A 51 3.83 -8.51 -13.01
CA LEU A 51 2.72 -7.59 -12.75
C LEU A 51 1.54 -8.29 -12.06
N LEU A 52 1.19 -9.50 -12.48
CA LEU A 52 0.12 -10.28 -11.84
C LEU A 52 0.48 -10.62 -10.38
N LYS A 53 1.72 -11.02 -10.11
CA LYS A 53 2.20 -11.26 -8.74
C LYS A 53 2.16 -9.99 -7.91
N HIS A 54 2.63 -8.88 -8.48
CA HIS A 54 2.63 -7.58 -7.83
C HIS A 54 1.23 -7.16 -7.40
N ASN A 55 0.27 -7.17 -8.33
CA ASN A 55 -1.10 -6.76 -8.06
C ASN A 55 -1.79 -7.69 -7.03
N LYS A 56 -1.56 -8.99 -7.11
CA LYS A 56 -2.09 -9.97 -6.14
C LYS A 56 -1.52 -9.73 -4.74
N GLN A 57 -0.25 -9.36 -4.65
CA GLN A 57 0.39 -9.04 -3.38
C GLN A 57 -0.15 -7.74 -2.79
N GLY A 58 -0.31 -6.70 -3.62
CA GLY A 58 -0.97 -5.46 -3.22
C GLY A 58 -2.41 -5.68 -2.75
N GLU A 59 -3.21 -6.48 -3.46
CA GLU A 59 -4.57 -6.85 -3.04
C GLU A 59 -4.59 -7.48 -1.64
N HIS A 60 -3.70 -8.44 -1.37
CA HIS A 60 -3.64 -9.13 -0.09
C HIS A 60 -3.09 -8.26 1.06
N MET A 61 -2.10 -7.40 0.78
CA MET A 61 -1.42 -6.62 1.83
C MET A 61 -2.06 -5.26 2.10
N CYS A 62 -2.75 -4.71 1.10
CA CYS A 62 -3.27 -3.34 1.11
C CYS A 62 -4.79 -3.27 0.91
N ASP A 63 -5.46 -4.42 0.96
CA ASP A 63 -6.93 -4.56 0.87
C ASP A 63 -7.56 -3.84 -0.33
N TRP A 64 -6.87 -3.85 -1.48
CA TRP A 64 -7.45 -3.23 -2.66
C TRP A 64 -8.56 -4.05 -3.23
N GLN A 65 -9.66 -3.37 -3.50
CA GLN A 65 -10.79 -3.99 -4.17
C GLN A 65 -10.62 -3.85 -5.68
N HIS A 66 -10.43 -4.99 -6.34
CA HIS A 66 -10.50 -5.07 -7.80
C HIS A 66 -11.86 -4.58 -8.29
N GLY A 67 -11.86 -3.52 -9.08
CA GLY A 67 -13.06 -2.99 -9.70
C GLY A 67 -14.10 -2.60 -8.65
N LYS A 68 -13.96 -1.40 -8.09
CA LYS A 68 -15.05 -0.74 -7.36
C LYS A 68 -16.28 -0.83 -8.26
N LYS A 69 -17.25 -1.71 -7.93
CA LYS A 69 -18.55 -1.68 -8.57
C LYS A 69 -19.10 -0.30 -8.25
N ILE A 70 -19.06 0.59 -9.24
CA ILE A 70 -19.84 1.82 -9.21
C ILE A 70 -21.28 1.32 -9.07
N LYS A 71 -21.83 1.51 -7.87
CA LYS A 71 -23.21 1.19 -7.56
C LYS A 71 -24.12 2.19 -8.25
#